data_AF-A0AAN6Z5D4-F1
#
_entry.id   AF-A0AAN6Z5D4-F1
#
_cell.length_a   1.000
_cell.length_b   1.000
_cell.length_c   1.000
_cell.angle_alpha   90.00
_cell.angle_beta   90.00
_cell.angle_gamma   90.00
#
_symmetry.space_group_name_H-M   'P 1'
#
loop_
_entity.id
_entity.type
_entity.pdbx_description
1 polymer ?
#
loop_
_entity_poly.entity_id
_entity_poly.type
_entity_poly.pdbx_seq_one_letter_code
_entity_poly.pdbx_strand_id
1 'polypeptide(L)'
;MKFVARSGRSDKHSLRFHLSMLCKKRSPRRRPCHKKLAPRLLLSLSLFTNGTSTTVIPTNTTANVTAEFASNLTPIRLIVANDCAESIWPGILTQNGAGPGTGGFELTPGASRLMFVSSNWAGRVWGRTNCSFSSDGSEFGTSNGLDGNATACLTGDCVGKLNCTLAGRAPATVAEFTLQGGSTDNQTFYDISLVDGYNLPMAIIYYPSPNTTWIPPNLTNCACIASAGYLSSSPYSSPTAPLDSASYLNTNSTYPMPFEPIQTNNTVQAWCPVALQVPATNPVAAGDNATIISNPDNGNPLTPHRAPFQPCLSPCAVTKNPADCCTGPYNSPDVCKPGLYSRSAKRVCPDAYSFAYDDRTSTFVVPYETAGAGWEVRFCPRGRSTDILRTFGEEVQAVGAGTGLSLEGWARVRSWAYIEQRETGWTGAGMVVRGSAWTAVVGLVVVMV
;
A
#
# COMPACT_ATOMS: atom_id res chain seq x y z
N MET A 1 9.03 11.92 9.56
CA MET A 1 10.46 12.05 9.94
C MET A 1 11.10 13.11 9.07
N LYS A 2 11.72 14.15 9.65
CA LYS A 2 12.53 15.14 8.93
C LYS A 2 13.95 14.61 8.87
N PHE A 3 14.51 14.47 7.68
CA PHE A 3 15.96 14.34 7.53
C PHE A 3 16.58 15.71 7.80
N VAL A 4 17.32 15.84 8.90
CA VAL A 4 18.20 16.97 9.18
C VAL A 4 19.62 16.51 8.90
N ALA A 5 20.14 16.86 7.73
CA ALA A 5 21.57 16.80 7.47
C ALA A 5 22.23 18.03 8.10
N ARG A 6 23.03 17.83 9.13
CA ARG A 6 23.98 18.83 9.64
C ARG A 6 25.24 18.77 8.77
N SER A 7 25.61 19.91 8.19
CA SER A 7 26.95 20.19 7.69
C SER A 7 27.46 21.44 8.41
N GLY A 8 28.68 21.37 8.96
CA GLY A 8 29.33 22.47 9.66
C GLY A 8 30.54 23.01 8.88
N ARG A 9 30.59 24.35 8.77
CA ARG A 9 31.73 25.29 8.55
C ARG A 9 32.62 25.06 7.31
N SER A 10 33.12 26.05 6.57
CA SER A 10 33.38 27.49 6.71
C SER A 10 33.32 28.06 5.28
N ASP A 11 32.77 29.24 4.98
CA ASP A 11 33.58 30.46 4.95
C ASP A 11 32.73 31.72 4.75
N LYS A 12 33.32 32.81 5.24
CA LYS A 12 32.88 34.20 5.24
C LYS A 12 32.48 34.68 3.85
N HIS A 13 31.36 35.40 3.74
CA HIS A 13 31.35 36.76 3.19
C HIS A 13 30.05 37.49 3.57
N SER A 14 30.24 38.63 4.23
CA SER A 14 29.24 39.62 4.57
C SER A 14 28.69 40.27 3.31
N LEU A 15 27.37 40.38 3.17
CA LEU A 15 26.73 41.54 2.55
C LEU A 15 25.28 41.69 3.06
N ARG A 16 25.14 42.66 3.96
CA ARG A 16 23.88 43.32 4.28
C ARG A 16 23.36 44.02 3.02
N PHE A 17 22.07 43.89 2.73
CA PHE A 17 21.31 44.98 2.13
C PHE A 17 19.98 45.14 2.86
N HIS A 18 19.90 46.24 3.60
CA HIS A 18 18.65 46.91 3.94
C HIS A 18 18.03 47.48 2.66
N LEU A 19 16.71 47.37 2.50
CA LEU A 19 15.92 48.54 2.12
C LEU A 19 14.48 48.40 2.64
N SER A 20 14.04 49.47 3.28
CA SER A 20 12.74 49.66 3.90
C SER A 20 11.87 50.55 3.00
N MET A 21 10.54 50.52 3.24
CA MET A 21 9.55 51.60 2.98
C MET A 21 9.14 51.83 1.49
N LEU A 22 7.92 52.23 1.11
CA LEU A 22 6.75 52.85 1.77
C LEU A 22 5.49 52.77 0.85
N CYS A 23 4.34 52.51 1.47
CA CYS A 23 2.96 53.01 1.26
C CYS A 23 2.54 53.79 -0.02
N LYS A 24 1.38 53.43 -0.63
CA LYS A 24 0.24 54.37 -0.82
C LYS A 24 -1.10 53.71 -1.18
N LYS A 25 -2.11 53.94 -0.34
CA LYS A 25 -3.56 53.80 -0.61
C LYS A 25 -4.03 54.91 -1.57
N ARG A 26 -4.98 54.62 -2.46
CA ARG A 26 -6.18 55.46 -2.75
C ARG A 26 -7.19 54.76 -3.68
N SER A 27 -8.46 54.86 -3.28
CA SER A 27 -9.74 54.64 -4.02
C SER A 27 -10.50 56.01 -3.98
N PRO A 28 -11.73 56.28 -4.50
CA PRO A 28 -12.73 55.53 -5.32
C PRO A 28 -13.39 56.36 -6.48
N ARG A 29 -14.47 55.79 -7.10
CA ARG A 29 -15.63 56.39 -7.86
C ARG A 29 -15.56 56.18 -9.41
N ARG A 30 -16.61 55.86 -10.20
CA ARG A 30 -18.11 55.80 -10.12
C ARG A 30 -18.67 54.93 -11.30
N ARG A 31 -19.92 54.42 -11.18
CA ARG A 31 -20.74 53.58 -12.12
C ARG A 31 -21.42 54.42 -13.25
N PRO A 32 -22.47 53.97 -14.02
CA PRO A 32 -22.94 52.64 -14.55
C PRO A 32 -23.34 52.67 -16.07
N CYS A 33 -23.71 51.52 -16.69
CA CYS A 33 -24.93 51.41 -17.54
C CYS A 33 -25.26 49.96 -18.01
N HIS A 34 -26.57 49.66 -18.08
CA HIS A 34 -27.24 48.39 -18.39
C HIS A 34 -27.25 48.01 -19.89
N LYS A 35 -27.42 46.71 -20.21
CA LYS A 35 -28.56 46.18 -21.00
C LYS A 35 -28.62 44.63 -21.02
N LYS A 36 -29.85 44.13 -20.83
CA LYS A 36 -30.31 42.73 -20.93
C LYS A 36 -30.35 42.27 -22.41
N LEU A 37 -30.25 40.96 -22.68
CA LEU A 37 -31.02 40.29 -23.73
C LEU A 37 -31.18 38.78 -23.43
N ALA A 38 -32.38 38.26 -23.68
CA ALA A 38 -32.80 36.85 -23.55
C ALA A 38 -32.81 36.15 -24.94
N PRO A 39 -32.95 34.82 -25.04
CA PRO A 39 -32.63 34.04 -26.24
C PRO A 39 -33.80 33.88 -27.21
N ARG A 40 -33.50 33.63 -28.50
CA ARG A 40 -34.47 33.23 -29.52
C ARG A 40 -34.19 31.80 -30.02
N LEU A 41 -35.22 30.98 -29.89
CA LEU A 41 -35.43 29.65 -30.43
C LEU A 41 -35.61 29.74 -31.96
N LEU A 42 -34.97 28.87 -32.74
CA LEU A 42 -35.36 28.59 -34.12
C LEU A 42 -35.30 27.09 -34.38
N LEU A 43 -36.49 26.53 -34.66
CA LEU A 43 -36.75 25.22 -35.25
C LEU A 43 -36.47 25.29 -36.76
N SER A 44 -35.81 24.29 -37.33
CA SER A 44 -35.94 23.97 -38.76
C SER A 44 -35.96 22.47 -38.97
N LEU A 45 -36.94 22.03 -39.74
CA LEU A 45 -37.39 20.65 -39.93
C LEU A 45 -36.77 20.04 -41.20
N SER A 46 -36.41 18.76 -41.09
CA SER A 46 -36.38 17.68 -42.10
C SER A 46 -35.42 17.71 -43.30
N LEU A 47 -34.67 16.62 -43.46
CA LEU A 47 -34.72 15.72 -44.63
C LEU A 47 -34.03 14.38 -44.28
N PHE A 48 -34.79 13.28 -44.37
CA PHE A 48 -34.27 11.91 -44.28
C PHE A 48 -33.70 11.50 -45.63
N THR A 49 -32.44 11.09 -45.67
CA THR A 49 -31.87 10.31 -46.79
C THR A 49 -31.06 9.15 -46.22
N ASN A 50 -31.42 7.93 -46.64
CA ASN A 50 -30.69 6.71 -46.36
C ASN A 50 -29.25 6.81 -46.88
N GLY A 51 -28.28 6.67 -45.97
CA GLY A 51 -26.86 6.53 -46.29
C GLY A 51 -26.22 5.61 -45.27
N THR A 52 -25.75 4.45 -45.73
CA THR A 52 -24.96 3.49 -44.96
C THR A 52 -23.71 4.16 -44.42
N SER A 53 -23.69 4.46 -43.12
CA SER A 53 -22.55 5.06 -42.43
C SER A 53 -21.80 3.97 -41.67
N THR A 54 -20.61 3.66 -42.15
CA THR A 54 -19.61 2.87 -41.42
C THR A 54 -19.25 3.60 -40.13
N THR A 55 -19.47 2.92 -39.00
CA THR A 55 -19.08 3.39 -37.68
C THR A 55 -17.55 3.45 -37.57
N VAL A 56 -16.98 4.64 -37.70
CA VAL A 56 -15.62 4.91 -37.24
C VAL A 56 -15.67 5.01 -35.72
N ILE A 57 -15.22 3.94 -35.06
CA ILE A 57 -14.94 3.92 -33.62
C ILE A 57 -13.83 4.95 -33.35
N PRO A 58 -14.03 5.96 -32.48
CA PRO A 58 -12.94 6.83 -32.08
C PRO A 58 -11.95 6.00 -31.26
N THR A 59 -10.76 5.79 -31.81
CA THR A 59 -9.64 5.14 -31.13
C THR A 59 -9.16 6.00 -29.97
N ASN A 60 -8.94 5.32 -28.84
CA ASN A 60 -8.33 5.81 -27.60
C ASN A 60 -7.33 6.95 -27.79
N THR A 61 -7.59 8.09 -27.17
CA THR A 61 -6.53 9.01 -26.76
C THR A 61 -5.97 8.52 -25.42
N THR A 62 -4.93 7.69 -25.49
CA THR A 62 -4.00 7.55 -24.36
C THR A 62 -3.28 8.88 -24.19
N ALA A 63 -3.77 9.72 -23.28
CA ALA A 63 -2.96 10.81 -22.76
C ALA A 63 -1.77 10.18 -22.02
N ASN A 64 -0.62 10.13 -22.70
CA ASN A 64 0.64 9.72 -22.09
C ASN A 64 1.01 10.75 -21.02
N VAL A 65 0.66 10.47 -19.77
CA VAL A 65 1.19 11.20 -18.62
C VAL A 65 2.62 10.74 -18.41
N THR A 66 3.56 11.29 -19.18
CA THR A 66 4.99 11.13 -18.92
C THR A 66 5.36 12.11 -17.81
N ALA A 67 5.72 11.60 -16.63
CA ALA A 67 6.42 12.40 -15.64
C ALA A 67 7.75 12.88 -16.24
N GLU A 68 8.09 14.16 -16.01
CA GLU A 68 9.32 14.76 -16.51
C GLU A 68 10.48 14.30 -15.61
N PHE A 69 11.18 13.24 -16.04
CA PHE A 69 12.35 12.71 -15.35
C PHE A 69 13.60 13.47 -15.78
N ALA A 70 14.58 13.64 -14.88
CA ALA A 70 15.92 14.08 -15.28
C ALA A 70 16.45 13.13 -16.36
N SER A 71 17.16 13.64 -17.36
CA SER A 71 17.60 12.91 -18.58
C SER A 71 18.38 11.62 -18.33
N ASN A 72 18.82 11.38 -17.09
CA ASN A 72 19.66 10.26 -16.69
C ASN A 72 18.94 9.22 -15.81
N LEU A 73 17.64 9.40 -15.53
CA LEU A 73 16.87 8.47 -14.68
C LEU A 73 15.94 7.59 -15.51
N THR A 74 16.04 6.28 -15.30
CA THR A 74 15.18 5.30 -15.97
C THR A 74 13.76 5.37 -15.37
N PRO A 75 12.70 5.50 -16.18
CA PRO A 75 11.33 5.46 -15.70
C PRO A 75 10.95 4.02 -15.28
N ILE A 76 10.50 3.87 -14.05
CA ILE A 76 10.03 2.62 -13.47
C ILE A 76 8.51 2.58 -13.49
N ARG A 77 7.95 1.48 -14.00
CA ARG A 77 6.49 1.29 -14.06
C ARG A 77 5.94 1.12 -12.65
N LEU A 78 4.91 1.88 -12.32
CA LEU A 78 4.08 1.71 -11.12
C LEU A 78 2.63 1.54 -11.57
N ILE A 79 2.09 0.35 -11.37
CA ILE A 79 0.69 0.02 -11.66
C ILE A 79 -0.07 0.07 -10.34
N VAL A 80 -1.23 0.71 -10.33
CA VAL A 80 -2.15 0.66 -9.19
C VAL A 80 -3.46 0.05 -9.67
N ALA A 81 -3.89 -1.04 -9.05
CA ALA A 81 -5.07 -1.80 -9.44
C ALA A 81 -6.10 -1.88 -8.30
N ASN A 82 -7.39 -1.79 -8.64
CA ASN A 82 -8.49 -1.91 -7.69
C ASN A 82 -9.32 -3.18 -7.98
N ASP A 83 -9.14 -4.22 -7.18
CA ASP A 83 -10.00 -5.41 -7.21
C ASP A 83 -11.11 -5.35 -6.14
N CYS A 84 -11.27 -4.21 -5.46
CA CYS A 84 -12.35 -4.02 -4.49
C CYS A 84 -13.69 -3.93 -5.22
N ALA A 85 -14.77 -4.27 -4.52
CA ALA A 85 -16.13 -4.11 -5.04
C ALA A 85 -16.58 -2.65 -5.18
N GLU A 86 -15.86 -1.72 -4.53
CA GLU A 86 -16.18 -0.30 -4.46
C GLU A 86 -15.04 0.55 -5.04
N SER A 87 -15.36 1.79 -5.42
CA SER A 87 -14.34 2.79 -5.75
C SER A 87 -13.42 3.01 -4.55
N ILE A 88 -12.13 3.12 -4.84
CA ILE A 88 -11.12 3.57 -3.88
C ILE A 88 -10.44 4.82 -4.43
N TRP A 89 -9.78 5.56 -3.54
CA TRP A 89 -8.96 6.70 -3.94
C TRP A 89 -7.53 6.44 -3.52
N PRO A 90 -6.67 5.86 -4.38
CA PRO A 90 -5.27 5.68 -4.03
C PRO A 90 -4.63 7.01 -3.65
N GLY A 91 -3.88 7.02 -2.56
CA GLY A 91 -2.99 8.09 -2.15
C GLY A 91 -1.55 7.70 -2.46
N ILE A 92 -0.76 8.64 -2.94
CA ILE A 92 0.65 8.45 -3.26
C ILE A 92 1.45 9.57 -2.60
N LEU A 93 2.50 9.20 -1.88
CA LEU A 93 3.43 10.15 -1.28
C LEU A 93 4.85 9.84 -1.75
N THR A 94 5.46 10.81 -2.44
CA THR A 94 6.88 10.76 -2.78
C THR A 94 7.71 11.37 -1.67
N GLN A 95 8.69 10.62 -1.17
CA GLN A 95 9.63 11.04 -0.14
C GLN A 95 11.03 11.32 -0.71
N ASN A 96 11.41 10.61 -1.78
CA ASN A 96 12.63 10.83 -2.54
C ASN A 96 12.41 10.55 -4.04
N GLY A 97 13.25 11.12 -4.90
CA GLY A 97 13.13 10.97 -6.35
C GLY A 97 11.92 11.70 -6.96
N ALA A 98 11.54 11.31 -8.18
CA ALA A 98 10.40 11.85 -8.90
C ALA A 98 9.23 10.86 -8.85
N GLY A 99 8.09 11.34 -8.36
CA GLY A 99 6.84 10.57 -8.31
C GLY A 99 6.03 10.61 -9.61
N PRO A 100 4.82 10.02 -9.61
CA PRO A 100 4.01 9.83 -10.81
C PRO A 100 3.27 11.08 -11.31
N GLY A 101 3.62 12.27 -10.83
CA GLY A 101 2.93 13.52 -11.17
C GLY A 101 1.55 13.70 -10.53
N THR A 102 1.14 12.79 -9.64
CA THR A 102 -0.10 12.88 -8.85
C THR A 102 0.13 12.35 -7.44
N GLY A 103 -0.52 12.97 -6.45
CA GLY A 103 -0.58 12.48 -5.07
C GLY A 103 -1.82 11.63 -4.79
N GLY A 104 -2.72 11.46 -5.76
CA GLY A 104 -3.88 10.61 -5.61
C GLY A 104 -4.96 10.86 -6.66
N PHE A 105 -5.83 9.87 -6.83
CA PHE A 105 -6.87 9.85 -7.86
C PHE A 105 -8.00 8.89 -7.44
N GLU A 106 -9.13 8.94 -8.13
CA GLU A 106 -10.18 7.91 -8.01
C GLU A 106 -9.83 6.70 -8.89
N LEU A 107 -10.09 5.49 -8.39
CA LEU A 107 -9.93 4.25 -9.13
C LEU A 107 -11.17 3.37 -8.92
N THR A 108 -11.97 3.20 -9.96
CA THR A 108 -13.22 2.42 -9.94
C THR A 108 -12.95 0.91 -9.83
N PRO A 109 -13.94 0.09 -9.41
CA PRO A 109 -13.80 -1.37 -9.38
C PRO A 109 -13.29 -1.95 -10.70
N GLY A 110 -12.31 -2.87 -10.61
CA GLY A 110 -11.69 -3.54 -11.76
C GLY A 110 -10.74 -2.68 -12.59
N ALA A 111 -10.60 -1.38 -12.28
CA ALA A 111 -9.70 -0.50 -13.02
C ALA A 111 -8.25 -0.64 -12.55
N SER A 112 -7.33 -0.39 -13.47
CA SER A 112 -5.91 -0.21 -13.17
C SER A 112 -5.39 1.07 -13.81
N ARG A 113 -4.38 1.68 -13.18
CA ARG A 113 -3.70 2.87 -13.69
C ARG A 113 -2.21 2.61 -13.75
N LEU A 114 -1.65 2.64 -14.95
CA LEU A 114 -0.21 2.66 -15.18
C LEU A 114 0.32 4.08 -15.00
N MET A 115 1.40 4.20 -14.24
CA MET A 115 2.16 5.43 -14.02
C MET A 115 3.65 5.09 -14.03
N PHE A 116 4.48 6.12 -13.90
CA PHE A 116 5.93 5.97 -13.84
C PHE A 116 6.51 6.75 -12.66
N VAL A 117 7.56 6.23 -12.05
CA VAL A 117 8.38 6.89 -11.03
C VAL A 117 9.86 6.81 -11.43
N SER A 118 10.73 7.63 -10.84
CA SER A 118 12.16 7.54 -11.15
C SER A 118 12.80 6.29 -10.52
N SER A 119 13.92 5.83 -11.08
CA SER A 119 14.67 4.67 -10.58
C SER A 119 15.18 4.77 -9.13
N ASN A 120 15.26 5.98 -8.59
CA ASN A 120 15.64 6.27 -7.19
C ASN A 120 14.44 6.71 -6.32
N TRP A 121 13.22 6.46 -6.77
CA TRP A 121 12.01 6.87 -6.06
C TRP A 121 11.90 6.16 -4.71
N ALA A 122 11.66 6.92 -3.65
CA ALA A 122 11.18 6.37 -2.40
C ALA A 122 9.81 6.97 -2.09
N GLY A 123 8.84 6.14 -1.74
CA GLY A 123 7.49 6.60 -1.50
C GLY A 123 6.53 5.53 -1.03
N ARG A 124 5.28 5.96 -0.89
CA ARG A 124 4.20 5.19 -0.28
C ARG A 124 2.97 5.20 -1.18
N VAL A 125 2.26 4.08 -1.23
CA VAL A 125 0.96 3.93 -1.88
C VAL A 125 -0.03 3.31 -0.89
N TRP A 126 -1.21 3.91 -0.73
CA TRP A 126 -2.27 3.36 0.14
C TRP A 126 -3.64 3.63 -0.48
N GLY A 127 -4.65 2.89 -0.04
CA GLY A 127 -6.02 3.06 -0.50
C GLY A 127 -6.84 3.90 0.49
N ARG A 128 -7.62 4.84 -0.02
CA ARG A 128 -8.61 5.59 0.77
C ARG A 128 -10.02 5.12 0.41
N THR A 129 -10.91 5.09 1.39
CA THR A 129 -12.27 4.57 1.22
C THR A 129 -13.34 5.59 1.58
N ASN A 130 -14.51 5.45 0.95
CA ASN A 130 -15.68 6.31 1.14
C ASN A 130 -15.31 7.80 1.09
N CYS A 131 -14.74 8.26 -0.03
CA CYS A 131 -14.27 9.62 -0.17
C CYS A 131 -15.28 10.55 -0.86
N SER A 132 -15.21 11.84 -0.53
CA SER A 132 -15.88 12.93 -1.24
C SER A 132 -14.94 14.13 -1.31
N PHE A 133 -14.85 14.76 -2.47
CA PHE A 133 -13.98 15.91 -2.71
C PHE A 133 -14.74 17.03 -3.42
N SER A 134 -14.21 18.25 -3.36
CA SER A 134 -14.58 19.32 -4.29
C SER A 134 -14.31 18.92 -5.74
N SER A 135 -14.93 19.60 -6.71
CA SER A 135 -14.79 19.27 -8.13
C SER A 135 -13.35 19.32 -8.65
N ASP A 136 -12.50 20.15 -8.05
CA ASP A 136 -11.06 20.28 -8.35
C ASP A 136 -10.17 19.40 -7.44
N GLY A 137 -10.76 18.67 -6.48
CA GLY A 137 -10.04 17.80 -5.54
C GLY A 137 -9.19 18.54 -4.51
N SER A 138 -9.31 19.87 -4.39
CA SER A 138 -8.50 20.69 -3.51
C SER A 138 -9.00 20.73 -2.06
N GLU A 139 -10.28 20.41 -1.84
CA GLU A 139 -10.96 20.41 -0.54
C GLU A 139 -11.83 19.15 -0.36
N PHE A 140 -12.24 18.90 0.89
CA PHE A 140 -13.16 17.81 1.22
C PHE A 140 -14.57 18.14 0.72
N GLY A 141 -15.26 17.14 0.19
CA GLY A 141 -16.65 17.24 -0.23
C GLY A 141 -17.61 16.84 0.90
N THR A 142 -18.90 16.91 0.61
CA THR A 142 -20.00 16.65 1.57
C THR A 142 -20.92 15.51 1.13
N SER A 143 -20.50 14.70 0.15
CA SER A 143 -21.38 13.70 -0.48
C SER A 143 -21.26 12.28 0.11
N ASN A 144 -20.34 12.07 1.06
CA ASN A 144 -20.05 10.77 1.67
C ASN A 144 -20.48 10.67 3.14
N GLY A 145 -21.21 11.67 3.66
CA GLY A 145 -21.71 11.69 5.03
C GLY A 145 -20.65 11.92 6.10
N LEU A 146 -19.46 12.42 5.73
CA LEU A 146 -18.39 12.81 6.67
C LEU A 146 -18.39 14.31 7.01
N ASP A 147 -19.56 14.95 6.88
CA ASP A 147 -19.73 16.39 6.96
C ASP A 147 -19.21 16.96 8.30
N GLY A 148 -18.40 18.03 8.21
CA GLY A 148 -17.96 18.80 9.38
C GLY A 148 -16.68 18.31 10.08
N ASN A 149 -16.00 17.26 9.60
CA ASN A 149 -14.76 16.75 10.21
C ASN A 149 -13.46 17.16 9.47
N ALA A 150 -13.54 18.02 8.45
CA ALA A 150 -12.41 18.37 7.58
C ALA A 150 -11.67 17.15 6.99
N THR A 151 -12.41 16.05 6.79
CA THR A 151 -11.92 14.80 6.20
C THR A 151 -12.67 14.53 4.92
N ALA A 152 -11.93 14.20 3.86
CA ALA A 152 -12.54 13.78 2.61
C ALA A 152 -12.86 12.29 2.62
N CYS A 153 -12.10 11.46 3.35
CA CYS A 153 -12.23 9.99 3.32
C CYS A 153 -12.45 9.39 4.71
N LEU A 154 -13.12 8.23 4.75
CA LEU A 154 -13.36 7.49 6.00
C LEU A 154 -12.08 6.85 6.54
N THR A 155 -11.25 6.30 5.65
CA THR A 155 -9.94 5.73 6.01
C THR A 155 -8.86 6.26 5.08
N GLY A 156 -7.62 6.35 5.57
CA GLY A 156 -6.46 6.78 4.79
C GLY A 156 -6.46 8.26 4.37
N ASP A 157 -7.37 9.09 4.89
CA ASP A 157 -7.49 10.50 4.49
C ASP A 157 -6.15 11.25 4.59
N CYS A 158 -5.84 12.06 3.59
CA CYS A 158 -4.60 12.85 3.53
C CYS A 158 -4.91 14.34 3.56
N VAL A 159 -5.50 14.78 4.69
CA VAL A 159 -5.91 16.16 5.00
C VAL A 159 -6.97 16.72 4.06
N GLY A 160 -7.95 15.88 3.71
CA GLY A 160 -9.11 16.30 2.93
C GLY A 160 -8.84 16.60 1.45
N LYS A 161 -7.68 16.20 0.91
CA LYS A 161 -7.29 16.50 -0.48
C LYS A 161 -7.22 15.26 -1.34
N LEU A 162 -7.59 15.37 -2.62
CA LEU A 162 -7.44 14.26 -3.57
C LEU A 162 -5.96 13.96 -3.84
N ASN A 163 -5.17 15.01 -4.13
CA ASN A 163 -3.73 14.91 -4.29
C ASN A 163 -3.03 15.01 -2.91
N CYS A 164 -2.58 13.88 -2.40
CA CYS A 164 -1.89 13.82 -1.12
C CYS A 164 -0.50 14.48 -1.18
N THR A 165 -0.18 15.24 -0.13
CA THR A 165 1.15 15.81 0.12
C THR A 165 1.73 15.36 1.46
N LEU A 166 0.93 14.61 2.22
CA LEU A 166 1.25 14.02 3.51
C LEU A 166 0.79 12.56 3.50
N ALA A 167 1.31 11.78 4.43
CA ALA A 167 0.90 10.39 4.62
C ALA A 167 -0.60 10.32 4.99
N GLY A 168 -1.24 9.24 4.58
CA GLY A 168 -2.62 8.94 4.94
C GLY A 168 -2.79 8.79 6.46
N ARG A 169 -3.90 9.28 7.00
CA ARG A 169 -4.26 9.07 8.39
C ARG A 169 -4.65 7.62 8.62
N ALA A 170 -4.14 7.07 9.72
CA ALA A 170 -4.51 5.74 10.19
C ALA A 170 -6.04 5.61 10.40
N PRO A 171 -6.63 4.45 10.10
CA PRO A 171 -5.95 3.25 9.62
C PRO A 171 -5.68 3.28 8.12
N ALA A 172 -4.48 2.86 7.71
CA ALA A 172 -4.11 2.70 6.31
C ALA A 172 -3.11 1.55 6.15
N THR A 173 -3.46 0.55 5.33
CA THR A 173 -2.51 -0.43 4.81
C THR A 173 -1.64 0.27 3.77
N VAL A 174 -0.32 0.21 3.91
CA VAL A 174 0.61 0.97 3.06
C VAL A 174 1.55 0.02 2.31
N ALA A 175 1.75 0.25 1.02
CA ALA A 175 2.89 -0.28 0.28
C ALA A 175 4.01 0.76 0.31
N GLU A 176 5.17 0.39 0.83
CA GLU A 176 6.35 1.25 0.91
C GLU A 176 7.40 0.78 -0.10
N PHE A 177 8.09 1.74 -0.72
CA PHE A 177 9.16 1.49 -1.68
C PHE A 177 10.33 2.40 -1.39
N THR A 178 11.53 1.84 -1.45
CA THR A 178 12.78 2.56 -1.60
C THR A 178 13.52 1.94 -2.78
N LEU A 179 13.27 2.49 -3.97
CA LEU A 179 13.97 2.09 -5.18
C LEU A 179 15.40 2.63 -5.10
N GLN A 180 16.39 1.74 -5.25
CA GLN A 180 17.81 2.10 -5.19
C GLN A 180 18.24 2.77 -3.86
N GLY A 181 18.00 2.11 -2.71
CA GLY A 181 18.35 2.66 -1.39
C GLY A 181 19.07 1.73 -0.43
N GLY A 182 19.70 0.66 -0.92
CA GLY A 182 20.44 -0.31 -0.09
C GLY A 182 21.81 0.13 0.35
N SER A 183 22.53 -0.79 1.00
CA SER A 183 23.89 -0.54 1.50
C SER A 183 24.90 -0.15 0.41
N THR A 184 24.57 -0.45 -0.85
CA THR A 184 25.36 -0.11 -2.03
C THR A 184 24.69 0.94 -2.93
N ASP A 185 23.58 1.56 -2.48
CA ASP A 185 22.68 2.37 -3.33
C ASP A 185 22.29 1.63 -4.62
N ASN A 186 22.09 0.31 -4.50
CA ASN A 186 21.89 -0.60 -5.63
C ASN A 186 20.97 -1.78 -5.27
N GLN A 187 20.01 -1.55 -4.37
CA GLN A 187 18.99 -2.52 -4.00
C GLN A 187 17.65 -1.80 -3.88
N THR A 188 16.58 -2.50 -4.21
CA THR A 188 15.21 -2.04 -3.97
C THR A 188 14.67 -2.73 -2.74
N PHE A 189 14.17 -1.92 -1.80
CA PHE A 189 13.42 -2.39 -0.64
C PHE A 189 11.95 -2.05 -0.82
N TYR A 190 11.10 -2.96 -0.42
CA TYR A 190 9.66 -2.74 -0.41
C TYR A 190 9.00 -3.65 0.61
N ASP A 191 7.83 -3.23 1.04
CA ASP A 191 7.07 -3.93 2.04
C ASP A 191 5.61 -3.49 2.04
N ILE A 192 4.77 -4.35 2.63
CA ILE A 192 3.43 -3.97 3.06
C ILE A 192 3.53 -3.65 4.55
N SER A 193 3.00 -2.51 4.96
CA SER A 193 3.11 -1.98 6.31
C SER A 193 1.76 -1.75 6.94
N LEU A 194 1.59 -2.33 8.14
CA LEU A 194 0.46 -2.15 9.04
C LEU A 194 0.82 -1.28 10.25
N VAL A 195 1.97 -0.61 10.22
CA VAL A 195 2.41 0.31 11.29
C VAL A 195 1.41 1.44 11.49
N ASP A 196 0.81 1.92 10.40
CA ASP A 196 -0.25 2.94 10.38
C ASP A 196 -1.67 2.31 10.39
N GLY A 197 -1.79 1.04 10.76
CA GLY A 197 -3.05 0.31 10.82
C GLY A 197 -3.34 -0.50 9.57
N TYR A 198 -4.56 -1.03 9.49
CA TYR A 198 -5.05 -1.83 8.37
C TYR A 198 -6.42 -1.30 7.93
N ASN A 199 -6.63 -1.12 6.63
CA ASN A 199 -7.96 -0.81 6.09
C ASN A 199 -8.33 -1.74 4.94
N LEU A 200 -7.48 -1.85 3.91
CA LEU A 200 -7.74 -2.65 2.71
C LEU A 200 -6.75 -3.82 2.60
N PRO A 201 -7.17 -4.96 2.04
CA PRO A 201 -6.24 -5.99 1.57
C PRO A 201 -5.33 -5.42 0.50
N MET A 202 -4.09 -5.88 0.44
CA MET A 202 -3.08 -5.37 -0.48
C MET A 202 -2.13 -6.46 -0.93
N ALA A 203 -1.67 -6.37 -2.17
CA ALA A 203 -0.51 -7.11 -2.67
C ALA A 203 0.47 -6.17 -3.38
N ILE A 204 1.74 -6.52 -3.32
CA ILE A 204 2.80 -5.94 -4.15
C ILE A 204 3.27 -7.03 -5.11
N ILE A 205 3.20 -6.76 -6.41
CA ILE A 205 3.58 -7.69 -7.47
C ILE A 205 4.76 -7.10 -8.24
N TYR A 206 5.85 -7.86 -8.30
CA TYR A 206 7.03 -7.55 -9.08
C TYR A 206 6.78 -7.82 -10.58
N TYR A 207 7.06 -6.82 -11.42
CA TYR A 207 6.93 -6.89 -12.87
C TYR A 207 8.31 -6.78 -13.52
N PRO A 208 8.96 -7.91 -13.90
CA PRO A 208 10.24 -7.85 -14.59
C PRO A 208 10.13 -7.06 -15.91
N SER A 209 11.14 -6.26 -16.19
CA SER A 209 11.27 -5.49 -17.43
C SER A 209 12.24 -6.19 -18.39
N PRO A 210 12.16 -5.96 -19.72
CA PRO A 210 13.17 -6.49 -20.64
C PRO A 210 14.58 -6.12 -20.17
N ASN A 211 15.49 -7.10 -20.15
CA ASN A 211 16.87 -6.98 -19.66
C ASN A 211 17.04 -6.87 -18.13
N THR A 212 16.01 -7.18 -17.34
CA THR A 212 16.17 -7.35 -15.88
C THR A 212 16.32 -8.82 -15.51
N THR A 213 17.01 -9.09 -14.40
CA THR A 213 17.09 -10.45 -13.83
C THR A 213 15.68 -10.88 -13.38
N TRP A 214 15.19 -11.98 -13.96
CA TRP A 214 13.93 -12.57 -13.54
C TRP A 214 14.09 -13.23 -12.17
N ILE A 215 13.22 -12.89 -11.23
CA ILE A 215 13.18 -13.47 -9.89
C ILE A 215 11.85 -14.22 -9.75
N PRO A 216 11.85 -15.44 -9.18
CA PRO A 216 10.63 -16.16 -8.89
C PRO A 216 9.61 -15.35 -8.09
N PRO A 217 8.31 -15.45 -8.42
CA PRO A 217 7.24 -14.72 -7.73
C PRO A 217 7.15 -15.08 -6.25
N ASN A 218 7.48 -16.32 -5.87
CA ASN A 218 7.50 -16.78 -4.48
C ASN A 218 8.70 -16.26 -3.66
N LEU A 219 9.49 -15.34 -4.23
CA LEU A 219 10.51 -14.57 -3.53
C LEU A 219 10.22 -13.05 -3.55
N THR A 220 9.21 -12.60 -4.29
CA THR A 220 8.98 -11.16 -4.53
C THR A 220 7.54 -10.69 -4.30
N ASN A 221 6.55 -11.52 -4.58
CA ASN A 221 5.17 -11.05 -4.65
C ASN A 221 4.47 -11.31 -3.32
N CYS A 222 4.39 -10.29 -2.48
CA CYS A 222 3.81 -10.40 -1.14
C CYS A 222 2.36 -9.92 -1.10
N ALA A 223 1.58 -10.46 -0.16
CA ALA A 223 0.20 -10.05 0.06
C ALA A 223 -0.20 -10.09 1.53
N CYS A 224 -1.06 -9.15 1.91
CA CYS A 224 -1.74 -9.08 3.18
C CYS A 224 -3.25 -9.03 2.96
N ILE A 225 -3.93 -10.16 3.19
CA ILE A 225 -5.36 -10.28 2.95
C ILE A 225 -6.17 -9.79 4.13
N ALA A 226 -5.97 -10.35 5.33
CA ALA A 226 -6.49 -9.90 6.63
C ALA A 226 -7.96 -9.39 6.71
N SER A 227 -8.80 -9.71 5.73
CA SER A 227 -10.21 -9.34 5.66
C SER A 227 -11.06 -10.53 5.27
N ALA A 228 -12.18 -10.70 5.97
CA ALA A 228 -13.15 -11.73 5.64
C ALA A 228 -13.82 -11.43 4.29
N GLY A 229 -14.17 -12.47 3.54
CA GLY A 229 -14.71 -12.38 2.20
C GLY A 229 -13.64 -12.26 1.10
N TYR A 230 -12.43 -11.83 1.43
CA TYR A 230 -11.27 -11.83 0.52
C TYR A 230 -10.36 -13.04 0.72
N LEU A 231 -10.43 -13.68 1.89
CA LEU A 231 -9.64 -14.87 2.21
C LEU A 231 -10.18 -16.10 1.47
N SER A 232 -9.33 -16.71 0.65
CA SER A 232 -9.65 -17.96 -0.04
C SER A 232 -9.69 -19.14 0.94
N SER A 233 -10.69 -20.01 0.76
CA SER A 233 -10.94 -21.18 1.62
C SER A 233 -9.96 -22.32 1.40
N SER A 234 -9.18 -22.31 0.31
CA SER A 234 -8.10 -23.27 0.12
C SER A 234 -6.81 -22.74 0.72
N PRO A 235 -6.32 -23.27 1.86
CA PRO A 235 -4.96 -23.01 2.33
C PRO A 235 -3.89 -23.57 1.39
N TYR A 236 -4.29 -24.37 0.39
CA TYR A 236 -3.38 -25.11 -0.47
C TYR A 236 -3.37 -24.54 -1.88
N SER A 237 -2.25 -23.93 -2.25
CA SER A 237 -1.73 -24.08 -3.60
C SER A 237 -1.12 -25.48 -3.74
N SER A 238 -1.94 -26.53 -3.64
CA SER A 238 -1.52 -27.80 -4.24
C SER A 238 -1.23 -27.50 -5.71
N PRO A 239 -0.19 -28.07 -6.33
CA PRO A 239 0.03 -27.96 -7.77
C PRO A 239 -1.20 -28.41 -8.61
N THR A 240 -2.19 -29.05 -7.98
CA THR A 240 -3.47 -29.47 -8.56
C THR A 240 -4.70 -28.71 -8.02
N ALA A 241 -4.56 -27.88 -6.98
CA ALA A 241 -5.68 -27.08 -6.48
C ALA A 241 -5.86 -25.86 -7.40
N PRO A 242 -7.04 -25.65 -7.99
CA PRO A 242 -7.35 -24.38 -8.59
C PRO A 242 -7.37 -23.35 -7.46
N LEU A 243 -6.34 -22.51 -7.39
CA LEU A 243 -6.59 -21.16 -6.89
C LEU A 243 -7.77 -20.64 -7.72
N ASP A 244 -8.75 -20.05 -7.06
CA ASP A 244 -9.89 -19.33 -7.67
C ASP A 244 -9.45 -18.28 -8.71
N SER A 245 -8.14 -18.05 -8.84
CA SER A 245 -7.46 -17.49 -10.00
C SER A 245 -6.16 -18.27 -10.27
N ALA A 246 -6.02 -18.90 -11.43
CA ALA A 246 -4.83 -19.65 -11.87
C ALA A 246 -3.52 -18.81 -11.97
N SER A 247 -3.53 -17.57 -11.47
CA SER A 247 -2.46 -16.58 -11.57
C SER A 247 -2.34 -15.69 -10.32
N TYR A 248 -2.86 -16.10 -9.14
CA TYR A 248 -2.73 -15.30 -7.91
C TYR A 248 -1.24 -15.02 -7.62
N LEU A 249 -0.88 -13.73 -7.54
CA LEU A 249 0.51 -13.26 -7.35
C LEU A 249 1.51 -13.84 -8.37
N ASN A 250 1.05 -14.21 -9.57
CA ASN A 250 1.85 -14.83 -10.63
C ASN A 250 2.56 -16.15 -10.22
N THR A 251 2.10 -16.83 -9.16
CA THR A 251 2.67 -18.12 -8.73
C THR A 251 2.34 -19.25 -9.70
N ASN A 252 3.13 -20.33 -9.68
CA ASN A 252 2.85 -21.54 -10.46
C ASN A 252 3.41 -22.80 -9.75
N SER A 253 3.19 -23.98 -10.34
CA SER A 253 3.65 -25.26 -9.76
C SER A 253 5.18 -25.42 -9.72
N THR A 254 5.93 -24.69 -10.55
CA THR A 254 7.41 -24.70 -10.52
C THR A 254 7.94 -23.84 -9.39
N TYR A 255 7.26 -22.73 -9.08
CA TYR A 255 7.63 -21.78 -8.03
C TYR A 255 6.44 -21.58 -7.10
N PRO A 256 6.11 -22.58 -6.26
CA PRO A 256 4.93 -22.53 -5.41
C PRO A 256 5.08 -21.45 -4.33
N MET A 257 3.98 -20.75 -4.06
CA MET A 257 3.92 -19.68 -3.08
C MET A 257 3.64 -20.22 -1.67
N PRO A 258 4.43 -19.84 -0.64
CA PRO A 258 4.10 -20.13 0.74
C PRO A 258 3.03 -19.15 1.23
N PHE A 259 1.93 -19.69 1.76
CA PHE A 259 0.83 -18.91 2.33
C PHE A 259 0.73 -19.17 3.82
N GLU A 260 0.05 -18.28 4.56
CA GLU A 260 -0.41 -18.64 5.88
C GLU A 260 -1.47 -19.76 5.76
N PRO A 261 -1.35 -20.91 6.47
CA PRO A 261 -2.23 -22.06 6.30
C PRO A 261 -3.40 -22.11 7.30
N ILE A 262 -3.44 -21.22 8.30
CA ILE A 262 -4.32 -21.39 9.47
C ILE A 262 -5.56 -20.53 9.42
N GLN A 263 -5.48 -19.33 8.86
CA GLN A 263 -6.57 -18.38 8.96
C GLN A 263 -7.78 -18.85 8.15
N THR A 264 -8.96 -18.51 8.68
CA THR A 264 -10.26 -18.70 8.05
C THR A 264 -10.98 -17.36 8.01
N ASN A 265 -12.04 -17.24 7.20
CA ASN A 265 -12.88 -16.03 7.21
C ASN A 265 -13.36 -15.66 8.63
N ASN A 266 -13.62 -16.67 9.48
CA ASN A 266 -14.04 -16.46 10.87
C ASN A 266 -12.93 -15.97 11.80
N THR A 267 -11.66 -16.32 11.56
CA THR A 267 -10.55 -15.86 12.40
C THR A 267 -10.02 -14.51 11.93
N VAL A 268 -9.98 -14.24 10.62
CA VAL A 268 -9.56 -12.93 10.09
C VAL A 268 -10.58 -11.82 10.40
N GLN A 269 -11.87 -12.11 10.53
CA GLN A 269 -12.83 -11.08 11.00
C GLN A 269 -12.66 -10.69 12.48
N ALA A 270 -11.73 -11.30 13.21
CA ALA A 270 -11.58 -11.09 14.66
C ALA A 270 -10.14 -10.79 15.09
N TRP A 271 -9.19 -10.67 14.14
CA TRP A 271 -7.78 -10.47 14.49
C TRP A 271 -7.51 -9.08 15.10
N CYS A 272 -8.28 -8.07 14.69
CA CYS A 272 -8.14 -6.70 15.18
C CYS A 272 -8.58 -6.59 16.66
N PRO A 273 -7.71 -6.16 17.58
CA PRO A 273 -8.09 -5.95 18.97
C PRO A 273 -9.27 -4.98 19.11
N VAL A 274 -10.21 -5.29 20.00
CA VAL A 274 -11.48 -4.54 20.15
C VAL A 274 -11.26 -3.03 20.33
N ALA A 275 -10.26 -2.62 21.11
CA ALA A 275 -9.96 -1.22 21.38
C ALA A 275 -9.42 -0.44 20.15
N LEU A 276 -9.05 -1.14 19.08
CA LEU A 276 -8.43 -0.57 17.88
C LEU A 276 -9.35 -0.62 16.65
N GLN A 277 -10.55 -1.20 16.79
CA GLN A 277 -11.50 -1.30 15.69
C GLN A 277 -12.12 0.08 15.41
N VAL A 278 -12.20 0.46 14.14
CA VAL A 278 -12.96 1.65 13.74
C VAL A 278 -14.45 1.28 13.71
N PRO A 279 -15.33 1.99 14.43
CA PRO A 279 -16.77 1.75 14.35
C PRO A 279 -17.27 1.90 12.92
N ALA A 280 -18.17 1.03 12.47
CA ALA A 280 -18.85 1.22 11.19
C ALA A 280 -19.64 2.54 11.25
N THR A 281 -19.31 3.49 10.37
CA THR A 281 -19.97 4.81 10.35
C THR A 281 -21.38 4.79 9.78
N ASN A 282 -21.88 3.62 9.38
CA ASN A 282 -23.31 3.38 9.23
C ASN A 282 -23.74 2.36 10.29
N PRO A 283 -24.60 2.73 11.26
CA PRO A 283 -25.47 1.69 11.81
C PRO A 283 -26.19 1.10 10.62
N VAL A 284 -26.12 -0.23 10.44
CA VAL A 284 -27.01 -0.93 9.51
C VAL A 284 -28.40 -0.35 9.77
N ALA A 285 -28.99 0.30 8.77
CA ALA A 285 -30.32 0.84 8.90
C ALA A 285 -31.19 -0.29 9.44
N ALA A 286 -31.87 -0.07 10.57
CA ALA A 286 -32.80 -1.02 11.14
C ALA A 286 -33.91 -1.27 10.11
N GLY A 287 -33.70 -2.24 9.22
CA GLY A 287 -34.47 -2.36 7.98
C GLY A 287 -33.84 -3.30 6.96
N ASP A 288 -32.51 -3.35 6.88
CA ASP A 288 -31.85 -4.43 6.15
C ASP A 288 -31.67 -5.60 7.10
N ASN A 289 -32.13 -6.78 6.69
CA ASN A 289 -32.01 -8.04 7.42
C ASN A 289 -30.52 -8.36 7.66
N ALA A 290 -29.92 -7.72 8.68
CA ALA A 290 -28.81 -8.26 9.40
C ALA A 290 -29.32 -9.59 9.94
N THR A 291 -29.07 -10.64 9.17
CA THR A 291 -29.40 -12.01 9.53
C THR A 291 -28.77 -12.25 10.90
N ILE A 292 -29.61 -12.20 11.93
CA ILE A 292 -29.33 -12.86 13.19
C ILE A 292 -29.34 -14.34 12.81
N ILE A 293 -28.19 -14.84 12.37
CA ILE A 293 -27.95 -16.28 12.30
C ILE A 293 -27.96 -16.71 13.76
N SER A 294 -29.06 -17.27 14.23
CA SER A 294 -29.12 -17.93 15.53
C SER A 294 -28.16 -19.12 15.51
N ASN A 295 -27.30 -19.24 16.52
CA ASN A 295 -26.56 -20.48 16.76
C ASN A 295 -27.58 -21.60 17.08
N PRO A 296 -27.61 -22.72 16.33
CA PRO A 296 -28.51 -23.83 16.64
C PRO A 296 -28.28 -24.48 18.00
N ASP A 297 -27.11 -24.28 18.63
CA ASP A 297 -26.69 -25.14 19.73
C ASP A 297 -26.69 -24.52 21.14
N ASN A 298 -26.98 -23.23 21.35
CA ASN A 298 -27.00 -22.70 22.73
C ASN A 298 -27.74 -21.37 23.02
N GLY A 299 -28.55 -20.81 22.11
CA GLY A 299 -29.43 -19.67 22.45
C GLY A 299 -28.74 -18.39 22.97
N ASN A 300 -27.41 -18.29 22.87
CA ASN A 300 -26.65 -17.08 23.19
C ASN A 300 -26.67 -16.12 21.98
N PRO A 301 -26.87 -14.79 22.14
CA PRO A 301 -26.81 -13.87 21.01
C PRO A 301 -25.40 -13.87 20.41
N LEU A 302 -25.27 -14.26 19.15
CA LEU A 302 -24.07 -13.96 18.39
C LEU A 302 -23.98 -12.43 18.24
N THR A 303 -22.79 -11.89 18.53
CA THR A 303 -22.45 -10.47 18.30
C THR A 303 -22.95 -9.99 16.93
N PRO A 304 -23.36 -8.72 16.79
CA PRO A 304 -23.84 -8.18 15.51
C PRO A 304 -22.84 -8.52 14.40
N HIS A 305 -23.35 -9.11 13.32
CA HIS A 305 -22.57 -9.46 12.14
C HIS A 305 -21.80 -8.21 11.68
N ARG A 306 -20.49 -8.18 11.94
CA ARG A 306 -19.62 -7.07 11.51
C ARG A 306 -19.56 -7.07 10.00
N ALA A 307 -19.54 -5.87 9.42
CA ALA A 307 -19.32 -5.71 7.98
C ALA A 307 -18.04 -6.46 7.55
N PRO A 308 -17.98 -7.00 6.31
CA PRO A 308 -16.78 -7.68 5.77
C PRO A 308 -15.51 -6.82 5.81
N PHE A 309 -15.67 -5.49 5.84
CA PHE A 309 -14.60 -4.51 5.93
C PHE A 309 -14.39 -4.06 7.39
N GLN A 310 -13.22 -4.36 7.96
CA GLN A 310 -12.86 -4.03 9.34
C GLN A 310 -11.56 -3.24 9.43
N PRO A 311 -11.60 -1.91 9.29
CA PRO A 311 -10.44 -1.08 9.53
C PRO A 311 -9.97 -1.23 10.98
N CYS A 312 -8.67 -1.41 11.15
CA CYS A 312 -8.01 -1.59 12.42
C CYS A 312 -6.94 -0.51 12.61
N LEU A 313 -7.12 0.37 13.58
CA LEU A 313 -6.11 1.33 13.98
C LEU A 313 -4.88 0.60 14.53
N SER A 314 -3.70 1.19 14.37
CA SER A 314 -2.52 0.75 15.11
C SER A 314 -2.53 1.32 16.53
N PRO A 315 -1.82 0.70 17.50
CA PRO A 315 -1.67 1.25 18.84
C PRO A 315 -1.12 2.68 18.82
N CYS A 316 -0.08 2.95 18.02
CA CYS A 316 0.49 4.29 17.87
C CYS A 316 -0.54 5.31 17.35
N ALA A 317 -1.44 4.89 16.45
CA ALA A 317 -2.48 5.77 15.93
C ALA A 317 -3.45 6.24 17.03
N VAL A 318 -3.72 5.40 18.03
CA VAL A 318 -4.66 5.68 19.12
C VAL A 318 -3.97 6.34 20.30
N THR A 319 -2.88 5.76 20.81
CA THR A 319 -2.32 6.14 22.11
C THR A 319 -1.34 7.31 22.01
N LYS A 320 -0.68 7.49 20.86
CA LYS A 320 0.42 8.46 20.65
C LYS A 320 1.58 8.32 21.66
N ASN A 321 1.63 7.21 22.38
CA ASN A 321 2.63 6.92 23.40
C ASN A 321 3.98 6.56 22.72
N PRO A 322 5.12 7.05 23.25
CA PRO A 322 6.45 6.65 22.78
C PRO A 322 6.70 5.14 22.64
N ALA A 323 6.17 4.30 23.53
CA ALA A 323 6.35 2.85 23.47
C ALA A 323 5.62 2.20 22.29
N ASP A 324 4.39 2.63 22.02
CA ASP A 324 3.58 2.11 20.91
C ASP A 324 4.05 2.65 19.56
N CYS A 325 4.61 3.86 19.56
CA CYS A 325 5.13 4.52 18.37
C CYS A 325 6.62 4.27 18.13
N CYS A 326 7.30 3.53 19.02
CA CYS A 326 8.75 3.33 19.00
C CYS A 326 9.55 4.64 18.87
N THR A 327 9.20 5.66 19.66
CA THR A 327 9.88 6.97 19.65
C THR A 327 10.55 7.27 20.99
N GLY A 328 11.41 8.31 21.00
CA GLY A 328 12.11 8.73 22.21
C GLY A 328 12.95 7.59 22.81
N PRO A 329 12.74 7.20 24.08
CA PRO A 329 13.50 6.13 24.71
C PRO A 329 13.24 4.73 24.11
N TYR A 330 12.19 4.58 23.30
CA TYR A 330 11.85 3.34 22.60
C TYR A 330 12.32 3.32 21.14
N ASN A 331 13.07 4.33 20.69
CA ASN A 331 13.59 4.41 19.33
C ASN A 331 14.84 3.52 19.11
N SER A 332 14.69 2.23 19.44
CA SER A 332 15.66 1.18 19.14
C SER A 332 14.96 -0.18 19.08
N PRO A 333 15.38 -1.09 18.18
CA PRO A 333 14.86 -2.46 18.11
C PRO A 333 15.10 -3.26 19.41
N ASP A 334 16.11 -2.89 20.20
CA ASP A 334 16.40 -3.55 21.47
C ASP A 334 15.36 -3.22 22.54
N VAL A 335 14.68 -2.07 22.42
CA VAL A 335 13.76 -1.54 23.44
C VAL A 335 12.30 -1.62 22.99
N CYS A 336 11.98 -1.26 21.74
CA CYS A 336 10.61 -1.37 21.24
C CYS A 336 10.29 -2.83 20.94
N LYS A 337 9.26 -3.38 21.60
CA LYS A 337 8.86 -4.79 21.45
C LYS A 337 7.45 -4.89 20.87
N PRO A 338 7.16 -5.98 20.13
CA PRO A 338 5.83 -6.17 19.55
C PRO A 338 4.75 -6.26 20.62
N GLY A 339 3.66 -5.50 20.44
CA GLY A 339 2.47 -5.53 21.30
C GLY A 339 1.43 -6.58 20.88
N LEU A 340 0.23 -6.52 21.47
CA LEU A 340 -0.89 -7.40 21.10
C LEU A 340 -1.29 -7.22 19.63
N TYR A 341 -1.45 -5.98 19.18
CA TYR A 341 -1.77 -5.67 17.79
C TYR A 341 -0.75 -6.29 16.82
N SER A 342 0.54 -6.05 17.07
CA SER A 342 1.61 -6.53 16.20
C SER A 342 1.60 -8.06 16.09
N ARG A 343 1.50 -8.77 17.23
CA ARG A 343 1.38 -10.23 17.22
C ARG A 343 0.12 -10.74 16.52
N SER A 344 -1.01 -10.05 16.66
CA SER A 344 -2.24 -10.40 15.93
C SER A 344 -2.12 -10.16 14.43
N ALA A 345 -1.53 -9.02 14.03
CA ALA A 345 -1.28 -8.67 12.64
C ALA A 345 -0.37 -9.71 11.96
N LYS A 346 0.73 -10.15 12.61
CA LYS A 346 1.61 -11.20 12.06
C LYS A 346 0.95 -12.56 11.89
N ARG A 347 -0.10 -12.86 12.65
CA ARG A 347 -0.88 -14.10 12.46
C ARG A 347 -1.70 -14.10 11.18
N VAL A 348 -2.10 -12.93 10.70
CA VAL A 348 -2.94 -12.78 9.49
C VAL A 348 -2.17 -12.26 8.29
N CYS A 349 -1.05 -11.57 8.48
CA CYS A 349 -0.15 -11.08 7.43
C CYS A 349 1.32 -11.29 7.86
N PRO A 350 1.85 -12.52 7.70
CA PRO A 350 3.21 -12.85 8.14
C PRO A 350 4.32 -12.06 7.46
N ASP A 351 4.12 -11.63 6.21
CA ASP A 351 5.13 -10.86 5.46
C ASP A 351 5.01 -9.34 5.64
N ALA A 352 3.99 -8.84 6.35
CA ALA A 352 3.77 -7.40 6.53
C ALA A 352 4.42 -6.87 7.81
N TYR A 353 4.88 -5.62 7.80
CA TYR A 353 5.31 -4.91 9.00
C TYR A 353 4.14 -4.75 9.95
N SER A 354 4.34 -5.12 11.21
CA SER A 354 3.30 -5.04 12.24
C SER A 354 3.57 -3.95 13.29
N PHE A 355 4.80 -3.43 13.33
CA PHE A 355 5.27 -2.30 14.14
C PHE A 355 6.60 -1.78 13.57
N ALA A 356 7.14 -0.68 14.10
CA ALA A 356 8.24 0.06 13.45
C ALA A 356 9.60 -0.67 13.36
N TYR A 357 9.85 -1.72 14.15
CA TYR A 357 11.12 -2.47 14.15
C TYR A 357 10.93 -3.96 13.78
N ASP A 358 10.00 -4.23 12.87
CA ASP A 358 9.68 -5.57 12.37
C ASP A 358 10.51 -5.97 11.13
N ASP A 359 11.70 -5.40 10.97
CA ASP A 359 12.38 -5.39 9.66
C ASP A 359 12.71 -6.79 9.15
N ARG A 360 13.12 -7.69 10.05
CA ARG A 360 13.63 -9.04 9.72
C ARG A 360 12.59 -9.95 9.07
N THR A 361 11.31 -9.71 9.30
CA THR A 361 10.22 -10.58 8.81
C THR A 361 9.23 -9.85 7.92
N SER A 362 9.61 -8.67 7.45
CA SER A 362 8.69 -7.79 6.72
C SER A 362 9.29 -7.02 5.56
N THR A 363 10.63 -7.01 5.44
CA THR A 363 11.30 -6.32 4.35
C THR A 363 11.64 -7.27 3.22
N PHE A 364 11.17 -6.96 2.01
CA PHE A 364 11.66 -7.61 0.80
C PHE A 364 12.80 -6.80 0.20
N VAL A 365 13.74 -7.50 -0.42
CA VAL A 365 14.90 -6.89 -1.08
C VAL A 365 15.14 -7.57 -2.43
N VAL A 366 15.37 -6.77 -3.47
CA VAL A 366 15.78 -7.24 -4.79
C VAL A 366 16.99 -6.43 -5.30
N PRO A 367 17.90 -7.03 -6.08
CA PRO A 367 19.14 -6.38 -6.50
C PRO A 367 18.88 -5.35 -7.62
N TYR A 368 19.77 -4.37 -7.79
CA TYR A 368 19.67 -3.37 -8.87
C TYR A 368 19.80 -3.92 -10.29
N GLU A 369 20.20 -5.16 -10.50
CA GLU A 369 20.03 -5.78 -11.84
C GLU A 369 18.54 -5.91 -12.22
N THR A 370 17.64 -5.64 -11.27
CA THR A 370 16.21 -5.38 -11.46
C THR A 370 15.86 -3.90 -11.61
N ALA A 371 16.82 -2.97 -11.62
CA ALA A 371 16.58 -1.54 -11.79
C ALA A 371 16.06 -1.27 -13.20
N GLY A 372 14.74 -1.13 -13.28
CA GLY A 372 13.99 -1.15 -14.53
C GLY A 372 12.71 -1.97 -14.42
N ALA A 373 12.68 -2.95 -13.51
CA ALA A 373 11.50 -3.73 -13.18
C ALA A 373 10.44 -2.83 -12.57
N GLY A 374 9.21 -3.04 -13.04
CA GLY A 374 8.03 -2.38 -12.55
C GLY A 374 7.46 -3.04 -11.32
N TRP A 375 6.47 -2.35 -10.75
CA TRP A 375 5.75 -2.77 -9.56
C TRP A 375 4.26 -2.58 -9.80
N GLU A 376 3.46 -3.47 -9.23
CA GLU A 376 2.02 -3.27 -9.12
C GLU A 376 1.61 -3.31 -7.65
N VAL A 377 0.85 -2.31 -7.23
CA VAL A 377 0.13 -2.29 -5.96
C VAL A 377 -1.33 -2.63 -6.27
N ARG A 378 -1.76 -3.81 -5.85
CA ARG A 378 -3.12 -4.32 -6.08
C ARG A 378 -3.91 -4.26 -4.78
N PHE A 379 -5.01 -3.51 -4.79
CA PHE A 379 -5.94 -3.42 -3.67
C PHE A 379 -7.00 -4.51 -3.74
N CYS A 380 -7.40 -5.03 -2.59
CA CYS A 380 -8.42 -6.06 -2.44
C CYS A 380 -8.21 -7.36 -3.25
N PRO A 381 -6.97 -7.87 -3.41
CA PRO A 381 -6.80 -9.14 -4.09
C PRO A 381 -7.51 -10.25 -3.30
N ARG A 382 -8.16 -11.19 -4.00
CA ARG A 382 -8.72 -12.39 -3.38
C ARG A 382 -7.63 -13.46 -3.32
N GLY A 383 -7.45 -14.10 -2.16
CA GLY A 383 -6.38 -15.07 -1.98
C GLY A 383 -6.04 -15.28 -0.51
N ARG A 384 -4.77 -15.58 -0.22
CA ARG A 384 -4.26 -15.73 1.15
C ARG A 384 -3.03 -14.86 1.35
N SER A 385 -2.78 -14.45 2.60
CA SER A 385 -1.57 -13.71 2.91
C SER A 385 -0.35 -14.60 2.72
N THR A 386 0.73 -14.01 2.20
CA THR A 386 1.98 -14.73 1.95
C THR A 386 2.80 -14.91 3.22
N ASP A 387 3.67 -15.93 3.21
CA ASP A 387 4.61 -16.24 4.27
C ASP A 387 6.02 -16.53 3.71
N ILE A 388 6.41 -15.70 2.74
CA ILE A 388 7.64 -15.82 1.97
C ILE A 388 8.86 -15.62 2.87
N LEU A 389 8.89 -14.55 3.67
CA LEU A 389 10.10 -14.16 4.40
C LEU A 389 10.45 -15.17 5.51
N ARG A 390 9.46 -15.84 6.10
CA ARG A 390 9.68 -16.93 7.06
C ARG A 390 10.14 -18.23 6.38
N THR A 391 9.64 -18.48 5.17
CA THR A 391 9.88 -19.74 4.45
C THR A 391 11.20 -19.72 3.66
N PHE A 392 11.43 -18.62 2.94
CA PHE A 392 12.51 -18.40 1.99
C PHE A 392 13.36 -17.16 2.32
N GLY A 393 13.39 -16.73 3.58
CA GLY A 393 14.13 -15.53 3.99
C GLY A 393 15.61 -15.55 3.60
N GLU A 394 16.28 -16.70 3.70
CA GLU A 394 17.68 -16.85 3.28
C GLU A 394 17.83 -16.60 1.77
N GLU A 395 16.91 -17.14 0.96
CA GLU A 395 16.90 -16.99 -0.49
C GLU A 395 16.56 -15.56 -0.93
N VAL A 396 15.59 -14.91 -0.27
CA VAL A 396 15.27 -13.49 -0.51
C VAL A 396 16.50 -12.61 -0.23
N GLN A 397 17.20 -12.85 0.87
CA GLN A 397 18.41 -12.09 1.20
C GLN A 397 19.56 -12.35 0.21
N ALA A 398 19.76 -13.61 -0.21
CA ALA A 398 20.78 -13.96 -1.20
C ALA A 398 20.50 -13.32 -2.57
N VAL A 399 19.24 -13.32 -3.01
CA VAL A 399 18.83 -12.62 -4.25
C VAL A 399 19.05 -11.11 -4.10
N GLY A 400 18.57 -10.52 -3.00
CA GLY A 400 18.74 -9.09 -2.72
C GLY A 400 20.20 -8.64 -2.68
N ALA A 401 21.09 -9.46 -2.14
CA ALA A 401 22.53 -9.21 -2.10
C ALA A 401 23.23 -9.34 -3.47
N GLY A 402 22.53 -9.80 -4.50
CA GLY A 402 23.11 -10.04 -5.83
C GLY A 402 24.03 -11.26 -5.90
N THR A 403 24.07 -12.10 -4.85
CA THR A 403 24.91 -13.32 -4.85
C THR A 403 24.29 -14.45 -5.66
N GLY A 404 23.00 -14.34 -6.00
CA GLY A 404 22.23 -15.41 -6.61
C GLY A 404 21.91 -16.54 -5.63
N LEU A 405 21.14 -17.53 -6.09
CA LEU A 405 20.80 -18.71 -5.32
C LEU A 405 21.78 -19.85 -5.59
N SER A 406 22.14 -20.61 -4.55
CA SER A 406 22.84 -21.88 -4.69
C SER A 406 21.94 -22.93 -5.38
N LEU A 407 22.52 -24.04 -5.82
CA LEU A 407 21.75 -25.18 -6.34
C LEU A 407 20.72 -25.69 -5.33
N GLU A 408 21.09 -25.71 -4.04
CA GLU A 408 20.15 -26.06 -2.96
C GLU A 408 19.07 -25.01 -2.76
N GLY A 409 19.41 -23.71 -2.84
CA GLY A 409 18.43 -22.63 -2.78
C GLY A 409 17.39 -22.74 -3.90
N TRP A 410 17.83 -23.01 -5.13
CA TRP A 410 16.93 -23.27 -6.25
C TRP A 410 16.07 -24.52 -6.03
N ALA A 411 16.63 -25.58 -5.44
CA ALA A 411 15.86 -26.78 -5.12
C ALA A 411 14.78 -26.49 -4.06
N ARG A 412 15.08 -25.69 -3.03
CA ARG A 412 14.11 -25.29 -1.99
C ARG A 412 12.99 -24.43 -2.54
N VAL A 413 13.31 -23.41 -3.33
CA VAL A 413 12.33 -22.47 -3.92
C VAL A 413 11.37 -23.16 -4.90
N ARG A 414 11.75 -24.32 -5.44
CA ARG A 414 10.90 -25.15 -6.33
C ARG A 414 10.21 -26.32 -5.62
N SER A 415 10.43 -26.48 -4.31
CA SER A 415 9.96 -27.66 -3.57
C SER A 415 8.71 -27.34 -2.76
N TRP A 416 7.57 -27.89 -3.20
CA TRP A 416 6.34 -27.87 -2.42
C TRP A 416 6.50 -28.57 -1.06
N ALA A 417 7.19 -29.71 -1.03
CA ALA A 417 7.44 -30.46 0.21
C ALA A 417 8.25 -29.65 1.24
N TYR A 418 9.13 -28.74 0.79
CA TYR A 418 9.86 -27.85 1.68
C TYR A 418 8.93 -26.83 2.37
N ILE A 419 7.95 -26.30 1.63
CA ILE A 419 6.92 -25.39 2.17
C ILE A 419 6.08 -26.13 3.23
N GLU A 420 5.57 -27.33 2.92
CA GLU A 420 4.76 -28.13 3.86
C GLU A 420 5.48 -28.47 5.17
N GLN A 421 6.78 -28.79 5.11
CA GLN A 421 7.58 -29.06 6.31
C GLN A 421 7.70 -27.83 7.23
N ARG A 422 7.77 -26.63 6.66
CA ARG A 422 7.84 -25.36 7.41
C ARG A 422 6.48 -24.92 7.97
N GLU A 423 5.39 -25.45 7.43
CA GLU A 423 4.02 -25.25 7.91
C GLU A 423 3.65 -26.23 9.03
N THR A 424 4.03 -27.51 8.93
CA THR A 424 3.74 -28.54 9.95
C THR A 424 4.45 -28.31 11.29
N GLY A 425 5.56 -27.55 11.31
CA GLY A 425 6.18 -27.05 12.54
C GLY A 425 5.28 -26.11 13.37
N TRP A 426 4.10 -25.73 12.86
CA TRP A 426 3.10 -24.92 13.56
C TRP A 426 2.26 -25.74 14.55
N THR A 427 2.08 -27.05 14.35
CA THR A 427 1.11 -27.86 15.13
C THR A 427 1.75 -28.86 16.10
N GLY A 428 3.08 -28.99 16.14
CA GLY A 428 3.77 -29.98 16.96
C GLY A 428 4.91 -29.41 17.80
N ALA A 429 4.74 -29.45 19.12
CA ALA A 429 5.77 -29.44 20.16
C ALA A 429 6.97 -28.48 19.98
N GLY A 430 6.86 -27.31 20.62
CA GLY A 430 8.03 -26.53 21.02
C GLY A 430 8.65 -25.70 19.90
N MET A 431 8.80 -24.42 20.18
CA MET A 431 9.74 -23.54 19.50
C MET A 431 11.14 -24.17 19.55
N VAL A 432 11.52 -24.94 18.52
CA VAL A 432 12.91 -25.25 18.27
C VAL A 432 13.54 -23.98 17.72
N VAL A 433 14.03 -23.16 18.65
CA VAL A 433 15.11 -22.22 18.36
C VAL A 433 16.25 -23.09 17.85
N ARG A 434 16.43 -23.18 16.53
CA ARG A 434 17.74 -23.59 16.01
C ARG A 434 18.71 -22.51 16.47
N GLY A 435 19.53 -22.89 17.44
CA GLY A 435 20.55 -22.03 18.02
C GLY A 435 21.41 -21.41 16.92
N SER A 436 21.63 -20.11 17.08
CA SER A 436 22.78 -19.34 16.64
C SER A 436 23.96 -20.17 16.12
N ALA A 437 24.19 -20.13 14.80
CA ALA A 437 25.52 -20.19 14.24
C ALA A 437 25.91 -18.76 13.90
N TRP A 438 26.75 -18.18 14.76
CA TRP A 438 27.32 -16.86 14.61
C TRP A 438 28.29 -16.83 13.42
N THR A 439 28.05 -15.92 12.48
CA THR A 439 29.12 -15.19 11.80
C THR A 439 28.84 -13.71 11.97
N ALA A 440 29.41 -13.14 13.04
CA ALA A 440 29.50 -11.71 13.19
C ALA A 440 30.41 -11.17 12.07
N VAL A 441 29.83 -10.60 11.02
CA VAL A 441 30.57 -9.63 10.20
C VAL A 441 30.65 -8.36 11.05
N VAL A 442 31.74 -8.23 11.79
CA VAL A 442 32.11 -7.00 12.47
C VAL A 442 32.39 -5.96 11.39
N GLY A 443 31.37 -5.20 11.01
CA GLY A 443 31.52 -3.93 10.31
C GLY A 443 32.15 -2.94 11.29
N LEU A 444 33.47 -2.78 11.18
CA LEU A 444 34.26 -1.84 11.97
C LEU A 444 33.82 -0.41 11.59
N VAL A 445 32.87 0.15 12.33
CA VAL A 445 32.55 1.58 12.26
C VAL A 445 33.68 2.31 12.98
N VAL A 446 34.67 2.76 12.19
CA VAL A 446 35.63 3.76 12.66
C VAL A 446 34.83 5.04 12.92
N VAL A 447 34.59 5.29 14.20
CA VAL A 447 34.16 6.59 14.71
C VAL A 447 35.30 7.58 14.46
N MET A 448 35.10 8.53 13.56
CA MET A 448 35.79 9.81 13.62
C MET A 448 34.74 10.90 13.79
N VAL A 449 34.73 11.42 15.03
CA VAL A 449 34.14 12.64 15.62
C VAL A 449 33.24 13.49 14.73
#